data_AF-A0A836TJ11-F1
#
_entry.id   AF-A0A836TJ11-F1
#
_cell.length_a   1.000
_cell.length_b   1.000
_cell.length_c   1.000
_cell.angle_alpha   90.00
_cell.angle_beta   90.00
_cell.angle_gamma   90.00
#
_symmetry.space_group_name_H-M   'P 1'
#
loop_
_entity.id
_entity.type
_entity.pdbx_description
1 polymer ?
#
loop_
_entity_poly.entity_id
_entity_poly.type
_entity_poly.pdbx_seq_one_letter_code
_entity_poly.pdbx_strand_id
1 'polypeptide(L)'
;MNRIRIKRNDGDKKVTIPIATDFDESLGREQLVALYERSEMQDNINIIQDFETTRYKPDNLINPNNRIYYQIGFMTQDQPTGLITDYVPDYTTVGITHLDVNRRKSNFTKSFFKFDFYDTPNLQQQRLYFSIVNPANNGMNFADMPCPGAPQNLGCLAIIDDDPTSINYDPVAWRNANIEDMTSGGVPNILAPFWGPYFYEKLEGSLFEFAAIGKKSENYYIQWLKNRDLVKYNVFYMTCKFFNAETGKTHKFINKPQPVNGFNLSSPDYYYYQIIFNPIKYTYVINEFDTSLYATTNGIGPQVGDAPGITAINFYEYLNP
;
A
#
# COMPACT_ATOMS: atom_id res chain seq x y z
N MET A 1 5.54 -20.88 62.43
CA MET A 1 6.83 -21.51 62.77
C MET A 1 6.78 -21.96 64.22
N ASN A 2 6.83 -23.26 64.51
CA ASN A 2 6.89 -23.76 65.88
C ASN A 2 8.33 -24.24 66.16
N ARG A 3 8.98 -23.71 67.21
CA ARG A 3 10.38 -24.05 67.53
C ARG A 3 10.39 -25.06 68.69
N ILE A 4 10.74 -26.32 68.39
CA ILE A 4 10.80 -27.40 69.39
C ILE A 4 12.26 -27.72 69.70
N ARG A 5 12.60 -27.83 70.99
CA ARG A 5 13.95 -28.18 71.48
C ARG A 5 13.98 -29.61 72.01
N ILE A 6 14.70 -30.50 71.33
CA ILE A 6 14.86 -31.91 71.71
C ILE A 6 16.10 -32.04 72.62
N LYS A 7 15.97 -32.71 73.76
CA LYS A 7 17.08 -33.06 74.66
C LYS A 7 17.27 -34.58 74.67
N ARG A 8 18.50 -35.07 74.51
CA ARG A 8 18.86 -36.50 74.35
C ARG A 8 19.60 -37.02 75.58
N ASN A 9 19.32 -38.26 76.01
CA ASN A 9 20.15 -39.02 76.95
C ASN A 9 20.84 -40.22 76.24
N ASP A 10 21.88 -40.80 76.86
CA ASP A 10 22.76 -41.80 76.22
C ASP A 10 22.10 -43.17 75.91
N GLY A 11 20.86 -43.39 76.37
CA GLY A 11 20.04 -44.57 76.03
C GLY A 11 19.11 -44.38 74.83
N ASP A 12 18.94 -43.15 74.33
CA ASP A 12 17.93 -42.83 73.32
C ASP A 12 18.45 -43.07 71.90
N LYS A 13 17.83 -44.00 71.16
CA LYS A 13 18.30 -44.41 69.81
C LYS A 13 17.43 -43.93 68.63
N LYS A 14 16.24 -43.37 68.87
CA LYS A 14 15.36 -42.87 67.81
C LYS A 14 14.46 -41.76 68.30
N VAL A 15 14.28 -40.72 67.48
CA VAL A 15 13.24 -39.71 67.60
C VAL A 15 12.27 -39.90 66.44
N THR A 16 10.98 -40.10 66.72
CA THR A 16 9.94 -40.21 65.69
C THR A 16 9.05 -38.98 65.78
N ILE A 17 9.05 -38.15 64.73
CA ILE A 17 8.19 -36.97 64.62
C ILE A 17 7.06 -37.36 63.67
N PRO A 18 5.81 -37.57 64.15
CA PRO A 18 4.68 -37.76 63.26
C PRO A 18 4.36 -36.41 62.61
N ILE A 19 4.60 -36.32 61.31
CA ILE A 19 4.18 -35.17 60.51
C ILE A 19 2.86 -35.57 59.87
N ALA A 20 1.76 -34.92 60.26
CA ALA A 20 0.50 -35.06 59.53
C ALA A 20 0.67 -34.32 58.20
N THR A 21 0.84 -35.07 57.11
CA THR A 21 0.83 -34.52 55.76
C THR A 21 -0.61 -34.37 55.31
N ASP A 22 -1.30 -33.36 55.85
CA ASP A 22 -2.62 -32.93 55.38
C ASP A 22 -2.49 -31.99 54.17
N PHE A 23 -1.31 -31.96 53.52
CA PHE A 23 -1.17 -31.34 52.20
C PHE A 23 -1.89 -32.23 51.19
N ASP A 24 -3.15 -31.91 50.97
CA ASP A 24 -3.94 -32.41 49.87
C ASP A 24 -3.29 -31.95 48.55
N GLU A 25 -2.39 -32.78 48.01
CA GLU A 25 -1.76 -32.60 46.69
C GLU A 25 -2.79 -32.61 45.54
N SER A 26 -4.08 -32.86 45.79
CA SER A 26 -5.12 -32.86 44.75
C SER A 26 -5.65 -31.46 44.39
N LEU A 27 -5.64 -30.49 45.31
CA LEU A 27 -6.16 -29.14 45.05
C LEU A 27 -5.37 -28.39 43.96
N GLY A 28 -4.06 -28.66 43.86
CA GLY A 28 -3.21 -28.13 42.79
C GLY A 28 -3.43 -28.83 41.45
N ARG A 29 -3.76 -30.13 41.46
CA ARG A 29 -4.05 -30.91 40.24
C ARG A 29 -5.39 -30.52 39.65
N GLU A 30 -6.42 -30.34 40.48
CA GLU A 30 -7.73 -29.89 40.00
C GLU A 30 -7.66 -28.46 39.44
N GLN A 31 -6.90 -27.56 40.08
CA GLN A 31 -6.66 -26.22 39.53
C GLN A 31 -5.90 -26.27 38.21
N LEU A 32 -4.88 -27.13 38.08
CA LEU A 32 -4.14 -27.32 36.83
C LEU A 32 -5.00 -27.91 35.73
N VAL A 33 -5.85 -28.89 36.06
CA VAL A 33 -6.80 -29.50 35.11
C VAL A 33 -7.86 -28.49 34.69
N ALA A 34 -8.42 -27.71 35.61
CA ALA A 34 -9.39 -26.65 35.28
C ALA A 34 -8.76 -25.52 34.47
N LEU A 35 -7.49 -25.18 34.72
CA LEU A 35 -6.73 -24.22 33.89
C LEU A 35 -6.48 -24.77 32.49
N TYR A 36 -6.13 -26.05 32.38
CA TYR A 36 -5.91 -26.75 31.11
C TYR A 36 -7.22 -26.88 30.31
N GLU A 37 -8.31 -27.31 30.94
CA GLU A 37 -9.63 -27.36 30.31
C GLU A 37 -10.08 -25.98 29.85
N ARG A 38 -9.82 -24.93 30.65
CA ARG A 38 -10.13 -23.55 30.25
C ARG A 38 -9.32 -23.12 29.03
N SER A 39 -8.03 -23.43 28.94
CA SER A 39 -7.21 -23.07 27.77
C SER A 39 -7.65 -23.83 26.51
N GLU A 40 -7.87 -25.15 26.62
CA GLU A 40 -8.32 -25.97 25.49
C GLU A 40 -9.73 -25.60 25.03
N MET A 41 -10.63 -25.27 25.97
CA MET A 41 -11.94 -24.71 25.60
C MET A 41 -11.76 -23.39 24.87
N GLN A 42 -10.95 -22.46 25.39
CA GLN A 42 -10.70 -21.18 24.74
C GLN A 42 -10.22 -21.37 23.31
N ASP A 43 -9.25 -22.26 23.07
CA ASP A 43 -8.72 -22.55 21.73
C ASP A 43 -9.77 -23.20 20.80
N ASN A 44 -10.76 -23.93 21.33
CA ASN A 44 -11.78 -24.63 20.57
C ASN A 44 -13.03 -23.77 20.26
N ILE A 45 -13.36 -22.78 21.12
CA ILE A 45 -14.38 -21.76 20.82
C ILE A 45 -13.73 -20.60 20.06
N ASN A 46 -13.88 -20.62 18.72
CA ASN A 46 -13.54 -19.54 17.77
C ASN A 46 -12.90 -18.29 18.40
N ILE A 47 -11.63 -18.43 18.78
CA ILE A 47 -10.87 -17.41 19.50
C ILE A 47 -10.93 -16.09 18.74
N ILE A 48 -11.25 -15.01 19.44
CA ILE A 48 -10.89 -13.66 19.00
C ILE A 48 -9.35 -13.59 19.14
N GLN A 49 -8.64 -14.15 18.17
CA GLN A 49 -7.21 -13.98 18.06
C GLN A 49 -6.96 -12.52 17.70
N ASP A 50 -6.18 -11.84 18.54
CA ASP A 50 -5.49 -10.63 18.09
C ASP A 50 -4.57 -11.05 16.94
N PHE A 51 -5.02 -10.79 15.71
CA PHE A 51 -4.25 -11.06 14.52
C PHE A 51 -3.10 -10.07 14.34
N GLU A 52 -2.76 -9.24 15.34
CA GLU A 52 -1.75 -8.18 15.23
C GLU A 52 -0.51 -8.68 14.47
N THR A 53 -0.46 -8.14 13.25
CA THR A 53 0.11 -8.72 12.04
C THR A 53 1.57 -8.36 11.94
N THR A 54 2.41 -9.34 11.64
CA THR A 54 3.83 -9.10 11.37
C THR A 54 3.97 -8.13 10.19
N ARG A 55 4.71 -7.05 10.40
CA ARG A 55 4.89 -5.99 9.40
C ARG A 55 6.12 -6.28 8.56
N TYR A 56 5.96 -6.32 7.24
CA TYR A 56 7.09 -6.41 6.33
C TYR A 56 7.45 -5.04 5.79
N LYS A 57 8.73 -4.69 5.85
CA LYS A 57 9.27 -3.43 5.30
C LYS A 57 9.94 -3.66 3.95
N PRO A 58 9.92 -2.70 3.01
CA PRO A 58 10.62 -2.86 1.74
C PRO A 58 12.14 -2.95 1.98
N ASP A 59 12.83 -3.79 1.23
CA ASP A 59 14.29 -3.97 1.25
C ASP A 59 14.87 -3.47 -0.07
N ASN A 60 15.20 -2.18 -0.10
CA ASN A 60 15.63 -1.52 -1.31
C ASN A 60 17.16 -1.49 -1.36
N LEU A 61 17.72 -1.82 -2.52
CA LEU A 61 19.17 -1.94 -2.70
C LEU A 61 19.86 -0.57 -2.59
N ILE A 62 19.18 0.48 -3.05
CA ILE A 62 19.76 1.82 -3.21
C ILE A 62 19.32 2.79 -2.10
N ASN A 63 18.09 2.68 -1.60
CA ASN A 63 17.53 3.65 -0.64
C ASN A 63 17.59 3.11 0.81
N PRO A 64 18.47 3.65 1.68
CA PRO A 64 18.66 3.15 3.04
C PRO A 64 17.47 3.41 3.98
N ASN A 65 16.45 4.16 3.53
CA ASN A 65 15.30 4.53 4.35
C ASN A 65 14.10 3.58 4.24
N ASN A 66 14.24 2.45 3.53
CA ASN A 66 13.15 1.48 3.31
C ASN A 66 11.91 2.20 2.75
N ARG A 67 12.12 2.95 1.66
CA ARG A 67 11.09 3.74 0.97
C ARG A 67 10.78 3.13 -0.37
N ILE A 68 9.51 2.86 -0.66
CA ILE A 68 9.07 2.29 -1.92
C ILE A 68 8.16 3.26 -2.68
N TYR A 69 8.36 3.35 -3.99
CA TYR A 69 7.69 4.31 -4.86
C TYR A 69 6.80 3.60 -5.89
N TYR A 70 5.55 4.06 -5.99
CA TYR A 70 4.59 3.61 -6.99
C TYR A 70 4.18 4.78 -7.88
N GLN A 71 4.13 4.52 -9.19
CA GLN A 71 3.69 5.47 -10.19
C GLN A 71 2.59 4.80 -11.02
N ILE A 72 1.38 5.34 -10.94
CA ILE A 72 0.21 4.74 -11.58
C ILE A 72 -0.32 5.71 -12.63
N GLY A 73 -0.04 5.44 -13.90
CA GLY A 73 -0.42 6.27 -15.04
C GLY A 73 -1.73 5.83 -15.67
N PHE A 74 -2.65 6.78 -15.84
CA PHE A 74 -3.89 6.63 -16.57
C PHE A 74 -3.69 6.95 -18.05
N MET A 75 -4.44 6.27 -18.92
CA MET A 75 -4.31 6.39 -20.36
C MET A 75 -4.91 7.72 -20.85
N THR A 76 -4.21 8.43 -21.72
CA THR A 76 -4.68 9.69 -22.32
C THR A 76 -5.16 9.55 -23.76
N GLN A 77 -4.72 8.51 -24.48
CA GLN A 77 -5.13 8.27 -25.86
C GLN A 77 -6.26 7.25 -25.91
N ASP A 78 -7.11 7.35 -26.92
CA ASP A 78 -8.18 6.37 -27.17
C ASP A 78 -7.64 5.03 -27.66
N GLN A 79 -6.39 4.98 -28.15
CA GLN A 79 -5.74 3.79 -28.70
C GLN A 79 -4.29 3.68 -28.21
N PRO A 80 -3.81 2.47 -27.89
CA PRO A 80 -2.46 2.28 -27.39
C PRO A 80 -1.40 2.50 -28.48
N THR A 81 -0.34 3.26 -28.19
CA THR A 81 0.79 3.48 -29.12
C THR A 81 2.08 2.74 -28.75
N GLY A 82 2.11 2.05 -27.59
CA GLY A 82 3.31 1.41 -27.07
C GLY A 82 4.30 2.35 -26.39
N LEU A 83 3.95 3.63 -26.22
CA LEU A 83 4.81 4.64 -25.62
C LEU A 83 4.40 4.94 -24.17
N ILE A 84 5.41 5.20 -23.32
CA ILE A 84 5.20 5.61 -21.93
C ILE A 84 4.48 6.97 -21.85
N THR A 85 4.64 7.82 -22.87
CA THR A 85 4.04 9.17 -22.95
C THR A 85 2.52 9.15 -23.07
N ASP A 86 1.92 8.00 -23.36
CA ASP A 86 0.46 7.85 -23.40
C ASP A 86 -0.17 7.89 -22.01
N TYR A 87 0.64 7.76 -20.96
CA TYR A 87 0.20 7.59 -19.59
C TYR A 87 0.57 8.78 -18.69
N VAL A 88 -0.42 9.29 -17.96
CA VAL A 88 -0.24 10.40 -17.02
C VAL A 88 -0.81 10.02 -15.66
N PRO A 89 -0.05 10.16 -14.56
CA PRO A 89 -0.53 9.87 -13.22
C PRO A 89 -1.34 11.04 -12.63
N ASP A 90 -2.40 11.41 -13.35
CA ASP A 90 -3.37 12.45 -12.98
C ASP A 90 -4.79 11.88 -13.04
N TYR A 91 -5.57 12.08 -11.98
CA TYR A 91 -6.94 11.62 -11.87
C TYR A 91 -7.92 12.36 -12.80
N THR A 92 -7.54 13.51 -13.36
CA THR A 92 -8.41 14.24 -14.31
C THR A 92 -8.70 13.44 -15.58
N THR A 93 -7.76 12.59 -15.99
CA THR A 93 -7.91 11.64 -17.11
C THR A 93 -9.08 10.68 -16.93
N VAL A 94 -9.41 10.35 -15.68
CA VAL A 94 -10.53 9.48 -15.30
C VAL A 94 -11.75 10.27 -14.77
N GLY A 95 -11.77 11.58 -14.99
CA GLY A 95 -12.90 12.46 -14.69
C GLY A 95 -12.96 13.00 -13.26
N ILE A 96 -11.94 12.75 -12.43
CA ILE A 96 -11.86 13.36 -11.10
C ILE A 96 -11.09 14.67 -11.24
N THR A 97 -11.77 15.79 -11.05
CA THR A 97 -11.20 17.11 -11.27
C THR A 97 -10.19 17.49 -10.18
N HIS A 98 -9.25 18.38 -10.47
CA HIS A 98 -8.34 18.91 -9.43
C HIS A 98 -9.10 19.56 -8.27
N LEU A 99 -10.27 20.14 -8.56
CA LEU A 99 -11.15 20.72 -7.55
C LEU A 99 -11.71 19.66 -6.59
N ASP A 100 -12.02 18.48 -7.11
CA ASP A 100 -12.53 17.36 -6.31
C ASP A 100 -11.45 16.81 -5.38
N VAL A 101 -10.22 16.74 -5.86
CA VAL A 101 -9.03 16.38 -5.07
C VAL A 101 -8.80 17.41 -3.96
N ASN A 102 -8.71 18.69 -4.31
CA ASN A 102 -8.44 19.76 -3.35
C ASN A 102 -9.54 19.89 -2.28
N ARG A 103 -10.81 19.81 -2.68
CA ARG A 103 -11.96 19.88 -1.77
C ARG A 103 -12.27 18.54 -1.09
N ARG A 104 -11.48 17.48 -1.36
CA ARG A 104 -11.69 16.12 -0.83
C ARG A 104 -13.14 15.64 -1.00
N LYS A 105 -13.69 15.82 -2.18
CA LYS A 105 -15.05 15.38 -2.49
C LYS A 105 -15.19 13.86 -2.39
N SER A 106 -16.42 13.37 -2.27
CA SER A 106 -16.71 11.95 -2.08
C SER A 106 -16.26 11.08 -3.24
N ASN A 107 -16.25 11.62 -4.46
CA ASN A 107 -15.76 10.93 -5.64
C ASN A 107 -14.25 10.62 -5.56
N PHE A 108 -13.45 11.55 -5.04
CA PHE A 108 -12.03 11.31 -4.79
C PHE A 108 -11.80 10.48 -3.52
N THR A 109 -12.40 10.85 -2.41
CA THR A 109 -12.15 10.20 -1.10
C THR A 109 -12.67 8.76 -1.00
N LYS A 110 -13.64 8.37 -1.84
CA LYS A 110 -14.13 6.99 -1.94
C LYS A 110 -13.47 6.19 -3.07
N SER A 111 -12.61 6.83 -3.87
CA SER A 111 -11.80 6.13 -4.87
C SER A 111 -10.60 5.47 -4.20
N PHE A 112 -10.19 4.31 -4.70
CA PHE A 112 -9.08 3.55 -4.13
C PHE A 112 -8.40 2.65 -5.16
N PHE A 113 -7.11 2.44 -4.94
CA PHE A 113 -6.34 1.39 -5.59
C PHE A 113 -6.48 0.09 -4.82
N LYS A 114 -6.62 -1.00 -5.55
CA LYS A 114 -6.66 -2.36 -5.00
C LYS A 114 -5.51 -3.15 -5.60
N PHE A 115 -4.64 -3.62 -4.71
CA PHE A 115 -3.56 -4.53 -5.06
C PHE A 115 -4.00 -5.95 -4.70
N ASP A 116 -4.06 -6.83 -5.70
CA ASP A 116 -4.44 -8.23 -5.53
C ASP A 116 -3.18 -9.11 -5.62
N PHE A 117 -3.01 -10.01 -4.65
CA PHE A 117 -1.82 -10.86 -4.52
C PHE A 117 -2.17 -12.34 -4.70
N TYR A 118 -1.51 -12.97 -5.67
CA TYR A 118 -1.77 -14.33 -6.09
C TYR A 118 -0.57 -15.25 -5.84
N ASP A 119 -0.81 -16.55 -5.81
CA ASP A 119 0.22 -17.59 -5.67
C ASP A 119 0.99 -17.90 -6.97
N THR A 120 0.31 -17.86 -8.12
CA THR A 120 0.88 -18.17 -9.44
C THR A 120 0.46 -17.14 -10.48
N PRO A 121 1.29 -16.85 -11.50
CA PRO A 121 0.91 -15.97 -12.61
C PRO A 121 0.07 -16.72 -13.66
N ASN A 122 -0.08 -18.05 -13.53
CA ASN A 122 -0.93 -18.84 -14.43
C ASN A 122 -2.41 -18.68 -14.06
N LEU A 123 -3.17 -17.99 -14.91
CA LEU A 123 -4.59 -17.68 -14.74
C LEU A 123 -5.48 -18.88 -14.40
N GLN A 124 -5.17 -20.08 -14.90
CA GLN A 124 -6.00 -21.27 -14.68
C GLN A 124 -5.88 -21.87 -13.28
N GLN A 125 -4.72 -21.67 -12.64
CA GLN A 125 -4.39 -22.23 -11.33
C GLN A 125 -4.28 -21.14 -10.27
N GLN A 126 -4.50 -19.90 -10.66
CA GLN A 126 -4.32 -18.73 -9.83
C GLN A 126 -5.35 -18.68 -8.69
N ARG A 127 -4.85 -18.53 -7.47
CA ARG A 127 -5.66 -18.27 -6.27
C ARG A 127 -5.29 -16.92 -5.67
N LEU A 128 -6.32 -16.10 -5.40
CA LEU A 128 -6.16 -14.86 -4.63
C LEU A 128 -5.93 -15.22 -3.16
N TYR A 129 -4.83 -14.70 -2.60
CA TYR A 129 -4.49 -14.91 -1.19
C TYR A 129 -4.94 -13.75 -0.30
N PHE A 130 -4.61 -12.53 -0.71
CA PHE A 130 -5.02 -11.33 0.00
C PHE A 130 -5.06 -10.14 -0.96
N SER A 131 -5.73 -9.08 -0.52
CA SER A 131 -5.77 -7.81 -1.23
C SER A 131 -5.39 -6.68 -0.27
N ILE A 132 -4.68 -5.69 -0.78
CA ILE A 132 -4.42 -4.44 -0.08
C ILE A 132 -5.23 -3.35 -0.77
N VAL A 133 -5.93 -2.54 0.01
CA VAL A 133 -6.65 -1.38 -0.48
C VAL A 133 -5.90 -0.13 -0.05
N ASN A 134 -5.56 0.71 -1.03
CA ASN A 134 -4.91 1.99 -0.82
C ASN A 134 -5.83 3.12 -1.31
N PRO A 135 -6.41 3.93 -0.41
CA PRO A 135 -7.27 5.03 -0.81
C PRO A 135 -6.52 6.07 -1.66
N ALA A 136 -7.20 6.66 -2.65
CA ALA A 136 -6.59 7.59 -3.61
C ALA A 136 -6.00 8.86 -2.95
N ASN A 137 -6.58 9.28 -1.82
CA ASN A 137 -6.14 10.43 -1.03
C ASN A 137 -4.86 10.22 -0.21
N ASN A 138 -4.17 9.09 -0.39
CA ASN A 138 -2.84 8.87 0.16
C ASN A 138 -1.74 9.11 -0.87
N GLY A 139 -2.13 9.50 -2.08
CA GLY A 139 -1.20 9.96 -3.09
C GLY A 139 -0.46 11.20 -2.61
N MET A 140 0.70 11.44 -3.20
CA MET A 140 1.49 12.63 -2.96
C MET A 140 1.75 13.39 -4.26
N ASN A 141 1.93 14.70 -4.13
CA ASN A 141 2.59 15.50 -5.15
C ASN A 141 4.08 15.53 -4.85
N PHE A 142 4.95 15.25 -5.81
CA PHE A 142 6.39 15.45 -5.64
C PHE A 142 6.72 16.94 -5.84
N ALA A 143 6.31 17.80 -4.91
CA ALA A 143 6.62 19.23 -4.96
C ALA A 143 8.11 19.54 -4.63
N ASP A 144 8.83 18.61 -3.99
CA ASP A 144 10.19 18.83 -3.49
C ASP A 144 11.31 18.32 -4.43
N MET A 145 11.01 17.88 -5.65
CA MET A 145 12.03 17.45 -6.62
C MET A 145 12.10 18.40 -7.83
N PRO A 146 13.24 19.09 -8.06
CA PRO A 146 13.43 19.88 -9.27
C PRO A 146 13.55 18.92 -10.46
N CYS A 147 12.53 18.93 -11.33
CA CYS A 147 12.43 18.09 -12.51
C CYS A 147 13.74 18.08 -13.35
N PRO A 148 14.40 16.92 -13.54
CA PRO A 148 15.32 16.70 -14.64
C PRO A 148 14.56 15.95 -15.75
N GLY A 149 14.01 16.70 -16.69
CA GLY A 149 13.64 16.22 -18.03
C GLY A 149 12.37 15.36 -18.15
N ALA A 150 11.84 15.31 -19.38
CA ALA A 150 10.66 14.52 -19.73
C ALA A 150 10.87 13.01 -19.44
N PRO A 151 9.88 12.31 -18.85
CA PRO A 151 8.50 12.68 -18.61
C PRO A 151 8.28 13.00 -17.12
N GLN A 152 8.59 14.23 -16.69
CA GLN A 152 8.33 14.69 -15.33
C GLN A 152 7.60 16.03 -15.36
N ASN A 153 6.29 15.98 -15.48
CA ASN A 153 5.43 17.14 -15.23
C ASN A 153 4.44 16.83 -14.11
N LEU A 154 4.98 16.41 -12.96
CA LEU A 154 4.19 15.86 -11.84
C LEU A 154 4.56 16.48 -10.49
N GLY A 155 5.08 17.70 -10.56
CA GLY A 155 5.40 18.56 -9.43
C GLY A 155 5.08 20.03 -9.67
N CYS A 156 4.55 20.40 -10.85
CA CYS A 156 4.06 21.74 -11.07
C CYS A 156 2.70 21.86 -10.38
N LEU A 157 2.49 22.99 -9.70
CA LEU A 157 1.16 23.36 -9.22
C LEU A 157 0.19 23.21 -10.40
N ALA A 158 -0.88 22.43 -10.26
CA ALA A 158 -1.78 22.26 -11.40
C ALA A 158 -2.51 23.58 -11.66
N ILE A 159 -2.59 23.91 -12.95
CA ILE A 159 -3.22 25.13 -13.45
C ILE A 159 -4.73 25.02 -13.27
N ILE A 160 -5.32 26.01 -12.60
CA ILE A 160 -6.76 26.27 -12.62
C ILE A 160 -7.04 27.06 -13.90
N ASP A 161 -8.03 26.60 -14.64
CA ASP A 161 -8.46 27.17 -15.91
C ASP A 161 -9.60 28.18 -15.67
N ASP A 162 -9.56 29.30 -16.38
CA ASP A 162 -10.60 30.33 -16.39
C ASP A 162 -11.67 30.07 -17.47
N ASP A 163 -11.45 29.10 -18.36
CA ASP A 163 -12.43 28.65 -19.35
C ASP A 163 -13.54 27.79 -18.69
N PRO A 164 -14.82 28.19 -18.78
CA PRO A 164 -15.95 27.41 -18.25
C PRO A 164 -16.15 26.04 -18.89
N THR A 165 -15.48 25.77 -20.02
CA THR A 165 -15.49 24.46 -20.68
C THR A 165 -14.41 23.52 -20.14
N SER A 166 -13.50 24.02 -19.31
CA SER A 166 -12.44 23.22 -18.72
C SER A 166 -12.95 22.30 -17.62
N ILE A 167 -12.41 21.09 -17.57
CA ILE A 167 -12.69 20.13 -16.51
C ILE A 167 -12.18 20.61 -15.13
N ASN A 168 -11.24 21.58 -15.11
CA ASN A 168 -10.66 22.13 -13.88
C ASN A 168 -11.13 23.56 -13.56
N TYR A 169 -12.26 23.98 -14.14
CA TYR A 169 -12.83 25.31 -13.91
C TYR A 169 -13.28 25.51 -12.45
N ASP A 170 -12.79 26.56 -11.78
CA ASP A 170 -13.28 27.00 -10.45
C ASP A 170 -13.81 28.44 -10.48
N PRO A 171 -15.14 28.65 -10.46
CA PRO A 171 -15.73 29.99 -10.52
C PRO A 171 -15.44 30.83 -9.25
N VAL A 172 -15.08 30.21 -8.12
CA VAL A 172 -14.78 30.94 -6.87
C VAL A 172 -13.35 31.48 -6.88
N ALA A 173 -12.39 30.72 -7.40
CA ALA A 173 -11.02 31.20 -7.60
C ALA A 173 -11.00 32.39 -8.57
N TRP A 174 -11.72 32.25 -9.70
CA TRP A 174 -11.93 33.34 -10.66
C TRP A 174 -12.59 34.58 -10.02
N ARG A 175 -13.67 34.38 -9.25
CA ARG A 175 -14.38 35.49 -8.57
C ARG A 175 -13.48 36.18 -7.54
N ASN A 176 -12.75 35.43 -6.72
CA ASN A 176 -11.90 36.00 -5.68
C ASN A 176 -10.72 36.78 -6.29
N ALA A 177 -10.13 36.31 -7.39
CA ALA A 177 -9.11 37.08 -8.11
C ALA A 177 -9.67 38.39 -8.70
N ASN A 178 -10.88 38.36 -9.26
CA ASN A 178 -11.55 39.57 -9.77
C ASN A 178 -12.02 40.50 -8.65
N ILE A 179 -12.26 39.99 -7.44
CA ILE A 179 -12.60 40.79 -6.25
C ILE A 179 -11.34 41.40 -5.60
N GLU A 180 -10.23 40.66 -5.55
CA GLU A 180 -8.96 41.14 -5.00
C GLU A 180 -8.31 42.25 -5.85
N ASP A 181 -8.68 42.38 -7.13
CA ASP A 181 -8.28 43.52 -7.97
C ASP A 181 -9.23 44.74 -7.87
N MET A 182 -10.39 44.62 -7.21
CA MET A 182 -11.25 45.78 -6.95
C MET A 182 -10.69 46.72 -5.86
N THR A 183 -9.69 46.29 -5.08
CA THR A 183 -8.99 47.13 -4.09
C THR A 183 -7.68 47.73 -4.60
N SER A 184 -7.21 47.32 -5.78
CA SER A 184 -5.99 47.83 -6.42
C SER A 184 -6.20 48.42 -7.82
N GLY A 185 -7.37 48.98 -8.14
CA GLY A 185 -7.52 50.00 -9.19
C GLY A 185 -6.89 49.67 -10.56
N GLY A 186 -6.83 48.39 -10.95
CA GLY A 186 -6.36 47.95 -12.26
C GLY A 186 -7.51 48.02 -13.27
N VAL A 187 -7.42 48.93 -14.23
CA VAL A 187 -8.34 48.93 -15.38
C VAL A 187 -8.04 47.65 -16.19
N PRO A 188 -9.05 46.88 -16.64
CA PRO A 188 -8.80 45.68 -17.45
C PRO A 188 -8.07 46.07 -18.74
N ASN A 189 -6.83 45.62 -18.87
CA ASN A 189 -6.01 45.84 -20.05
C ASN A 189 -6.52 44.97 -21.21
N ILE A 190 -7.13 45.61 -22.22
CA ILE A 190 -7.63 44.98 -23.46
C ILE A 190 -6.55 44.24 -24.28
N LEU A 191 -5.28 44.38 -23.92
CA LEU A 191 -4.14 43.74 -24.59
C LEU A 191 -3.45 42.63 -23.78
N ALA A 192 -3.94 42.28 -22.59
CA ALA A 192 -3.45 41.14 -21.82
C ALA A 192 -4.58 40.13 -21.59
N PRO A 193 -4.90 39.26 -22.59
CA PRO A 193 -5.98 38.30 -22.48
C PRO A 193 -5.70 37.12 -21.55
N PHE A 194 -4.60 37.14 -20.80
CA PHE A 194 -4.16 36.00 -19.99
C PHE A 194 -3.72 36.48 -18.62
N TRP A 195 -4.67 36.46 -17.68
CA TRP A 195 -4.36 36.38 -16.26
C TRP A 195 -3.52 35.10 -16.07
N GLY A 196 -2.37 35.25 -15.40
CA GLY A 196 -1.48 34.11 -15.16
C GLY A 196 -2.23 32.99 -14.44
N PRO A 197 -1.96 31.72 -14.78
CA PRO A 197 -2.72 30.59 -14.25
C PRO A 197 -2.70 30.58 -12.72
N TYR A 198 -3.87 30.38 -12.10
CA TYR A 198 -3.95 30.13 -10.67
C TYR A 198 -3.55 28.69 -10.38
N PHE A 199 -3.04 28.46 -9.18
CA PHE A 199 -2.31 27.26 -8.86
C PHE A 199 -2.70 26.75 -7.49
N TYR A 200 -2.94 25.45 -7.36
CA TYR A 200 -3.10 24.83 -6.04
C TYR A 200 -1.73 24.54 -5.44
N GLU A 201 -1.48 25.01 -4.20
CA GLU A 201 -0.22 24.82 -3.46
C GLU A 201 0.20 23.35 -3.30
N LYS A 202 -0.75 22.41 -3.34
CA LYS A 202 -0.47 20.97 -3.23
C LYS A 202 -1.66 20.12 -3.71
N LEU A 203 -1.50 19.41 -4.83
CA LEU A 203 -2.52 18.47 -5.34
C LEU A 203 -2.05 17.03 -5.29
N GLU A 204 -2.80 16.15 -4.63
CA GLU A 204 -2.46 14.72 -4.57
C GLU A 204 -2.63 14.08 -5.96
N GLY A 205 -1.58 13.43 -6.50
CA GLY A 205 -1.64 12.65 -7.74
C GLY A 205 -1.74 11.15 -7.48
N SER A 206 -1.75 10.32 -8.53
CA SER A 206 -1.69 8.84 -8.41
C SER A 206 -0.26 8.32 -8.24
N LEU A 207 0.58 9.12 -7.59
CA LEU A 207 1.94 8.81 -7.19
C LEU A 207 1.96 8.52 -5.70
N PHE A 208 2.56 7.41 -5.30
CA PHE A 208 2.62 7.02 -3.89
C PHE A 208 4.06 6.78 -3.45
N GLU A 209 4.44 7.33 -2.31
CA GLU A 209 5.64 6.96 -1.56
C GLU A 209 5.21 6.30 -0.26
N PHE A 210 5.77 5.14 0.00
CA PHE A 210 5.60 4.47 1.29
C PHE A 210 6.95 4.37 1.98
N ALA A 211 7.03 4.84 3.22
CA ALA A 211 8.27 4.88 3.99
C ALA A 211 8.10 4.15 5.32
N ALA A 212 9.02 3.23 5.63
CA ALA A 212 9.02 2.53 6.92
C ALA A 212 9.50 3.43 8.09
N ILE A 213 10.01 4.63 7.81
CA ILE A 213 10.60 5.54 8.80
C ILE A 213 10.00 6.95 8.62
N GLY A 214 9.46 7.55 9.69
CA GLY A 214 8.97 8.93 9.71
C GLY A 214 7.58 9.14 10.32
N LYS A 215 7.09 10.39 10.37
CA LYS A 215 5.80 10.80 10.99
C LYS A 215 4.53 10.30 10.26
N LYS A 216 4.68 9.48 9.21
CA LYS A 216 3.59 8.90 8.39
C LYS A 216 3.86 7.42 8.09
N SER A 217 4.53 6.71 8.99
CA SER A 217 4.96 5.33 8.77
C SER A 217 3.87 4.28 9.03
N GLU A 218 2.71 4.65 9.60
CA GLU A 218 1.65 3.68 9.90
C GLU A 218 0.85 3.25 8.67
N ASN A 219 0.79 4.12 7.67
CA ASN A 219 0.09 3.82 6.45
C ASN A 219 1.07 3.05 5.54
N TYR A 220 0.75 1.78 5.24
CA TYR A 220 1.31 0.96 4.16
C TYR A 220 2.51 0.04 4.46
N TYR A 221 2.56 -0.58 5.63
CA TYR A 221 3.19 -1.91 5.73
C TYR A 221 2.33 -2.95 5.02
N ILE A 222 2.93 -3.90 4.31
CA ILE A 222 2.21 -5.13 3.97
C ILE A 222 2.03 -5.89 5.29
N GLN A 223 0.82 -5.78 5.84
CA GLN A 223 0.42 -6.44 7.08
C GLN A 223 0.14 -7.90 6.76
N TRP A 224 0.92 -8.79 7.37
CA TRP A 224 0.85 -10.22 7.11
C TRP A 224 0.17 -10.97 8.23
N LEU A 225 -0.56 -12.03 7.89
CA LEU A 225 -1.15 -12.95 8.85
C LEU A 225 -0.04 -13.62 9.67
N LYS A 226 -0.15 -13.54 11.01
CA LYS A 226 0.82 -14.15 11.94
C LYS A 226 0.97 -15.66 11.73
N ASN A 227 -0.08 -16.34 11.26
CA ASN A 227 -0.07 -17.77 11.02
C ASN A 227 0.39 -18.12 9.59
N ARG A 228 1.62 -18.63 9.48
CA ARG A 228 2.23 -19.07 8.21
C ARG A 228 1.70 -20.42 7.72
N ASP A 229 0.98 -21.17 8.55
CA ASP A 229 0.35 -22.42 8.11
C ASP A 229 -0.80 -22.15 7.13
N LEU A 230 -1.41 -20.96 7.22
CA LEU A 230 -2.44 -20.50 6.28
C LEU A 230 -1.84 -19.97 4.96
N VAL A 231 -0.63 -19.42 5.00
CA VAL A 231 0.06 -18.91 3.81
C VAL A 231 1.50 -19.43 3.75
N LYS A 232 1.64 -20.58 3.07
CA LYS A 232 2.91 -21.32 2.95
C LYS A 232 3.91 -20.65 2.00
N TYR A 233 3.45 -19.83 1.06
CA TYR A 233 4.28 -19.23 0.03
C TYR A 233 4.96 -17.94 0.50
N ASN A 234 6.17 -17.71 0.01
CA ASN A 234 6.91 -16.47 0.23
C ASN A 234 6.96 -15.60 -1.04
N VAL A 235 6.45 -16.12 -2.15
CA VAL A 235 6.47 -15.45 -3.45
C VAL A 235 5.03 -15.24 -3.87
N PHE A 236 4.70 -14.00 -4.25
CA PHE A 236 3.37 -13.63 -4.72
C PHE A 236 3.48 -12.85 -6.03
N TYR A 237 2.38 -12.86 -6.76
CA TYR A 237 2.21 -12.12 -8.00
C TYR A 237 1.18 -11.03 -7.78
N MET A 238 1.58 -9.77 -7.95
CA MET A 238 0.76 -8.60 -7.65
C MET A 238 0.19 -7.99 -8.93
N THR A 239 -1.09 -7.62 -8.87
CA THR A 239 -1.78 -6.81 -9.88
C THR A 239 -2.38 -5.56 -9.24
N CYS A 240 -2.65 -4.51 -10.02
CA CYS A 240 -3.28 -3.28 -9.56
C CYS A 240 -4.59 -2.99 -10.33
N LYS A 241 -5.58 -2.48 -9.60
CA LYS A 241 -6.84 -1.95 -10.14
C LYS A 241 -7.18 -0.65 -9.43
N PHE A 242 -7.86 0.26 -10.12
CA PHE A 242 -8.39 1.49 -9.53
C PHE A 242 -9.91 1.48 -9.60
N PHE A 243 -10.56 1.67 -8.45
CA PHE A 243 -11.98 1.91 -8.39
C PHE A 243 -12.23 3.42 -8.38
N ASN A 244 -12.92 3.90 -9.41
CA ASN A 244 -13.31 5.29 -9.57
C ASN A 244 -14.72 5.50 -9.02
N ALA A 245 -14.85 6.22 -7.90
CA ALA A 245 -16.14 6.49 -7.29
C ALA A 245 -16.95 7.61 -7.98
N GLU A 246 -16.36 8.38 -8.89
CA GLU A 246 -17.10 9.33 -9.75
C GLU A 246 -17.97 8.57 -10.75
N THR A 247 -17.36 7.63 -11.47
CA THR A 247 -18.01 6.89 -12.57
C THR A 247 -18.55 5.53 -12.17
N GLY A 248 -18.13 5.01 -11.00
CA GLY A 248 -18.38 3.63 -10.56
C GLY A 248 -17.61 2.56 -11.35
N LYS A 249 -16.69 2.97 -12.25
CA LYS A 249 -15.91 2.05 -13.08
C LYS A 249 -14.66 1.56 -12.37
N THR A 250 -14.19 0.38 -12.77
CA THR A 250 -12.90 -0.16 -12.34
C THR A 250 -11.92 -0.16 -13.50
N HIS A 251 -10.82 0.56 -13.33
CA HIS A 251 -9.72 0.64 -14.28
C HIS A 251 -8.71 -0.46 -13.94
N LYS A 252 -8.26 -1.23 -14.93
CA LYS A 252 -7.26 -2.29 -14.77
C LYS A 252 -5.90 -1.77 -15.20
N PHE A 253 -4.84 -2.22 -14.55
CA PHE A 253 -3.47 -1.82 -14.88
C PHE A 253 -2.61 -3.00 -15.31
N ILE A 254 -1.64 -2.69 -16.17
CA ILE A 254 -0.54 -3.53 -16.64
C ILE A 254 0.80 -2.88 -16.28
N ASN A 255 1.89 -3.64 -16.36
CA ASN A 255 3.21 -3.25 -15.84
C ASN A 255 4.17 -2.76 -16.93
N LYS A 256 3.73 -2.80 -18.19
CA LYS A 256 4.47 -2.33 -19.36
C LYS A 256 3.50 -1.56 -20.26
N PRO A 257 3.96 -0.55 -21.03
CA PRO A 257 3.10 0.16 -21.98
C PRO A 257 2.40 -0.81 -22.93
N GLN A 258 1.10 -0.58 -23.16
CA GLN A 258 0.31 -1.43 -24.04
C GLN A 258 0.80 -1.28 -25.48
N PRO A 259 1.14 -2.38 -26.19
CA PRO A 259 1.64 -2.32 -27.55
C PRO A 259 0.57 -1.82 -28.53
N VAL A 260 1.04 -1.28 -29.67
CA VAL A 260 0.17 -0.76 -30.75
C VAL A 260 -0.87 -1.80 -31.16
N ASN A 261 -2.16 -1.42 -31.12
CA ASN A 261 -3.30 -2.28 -31.45
C ASN A 261 -3.35 -3.61 -30.68
N GLY A 262 -2.66 -3.72 -29.54
CA GLY A 262 -2.59 -4.92 -28.73
C GLY A 262 -3.66 -4.97 -27.66
N PHE A 263 -4.80 -5.60 -27.96
CA PHE A 263 -5.86 -5.90 -26.97
C PHE A 263 -5.80 -7.33 -26.43
N ASN A 264 -4.90 -8.16 -26.96
CA ASN A 264 -4.68 -9.53 -26.51
C ASN A 264 -3.23 -9.64 -26.04
N LEU A 265 -2.99 -9.38 -24.76
CA LEU A 265 -1.67 -9.56 -24.16
C LEU A 265 -1.58 -11.02 -23.66
N SER A 266 -0.79 -11.84 -24.34
CA SER A 266 -0.66 -13.26 -24.00
C SER A 266 0.39 -13.53 -22.91
N SER A 267 1.29 -12.57 -22.64
CA SER A 267 2.36 -12.77 -21.67
C SER A 267 1.94 -12.30 -20.27
N PRO A 268 2.09 -13.14 -19.23
CA PRO A 268 1.83 -12.75 -17.85
C PRO A 268 2.75 -11.63 -17.34
N ASP A 269 3.86 -11.36 -18.03
CA ASP A 269 4.81 -10.26 -17.73
C ASP A 269 4.17 -8.87 -17.82
N TYR A 270 3.07 -8.73 -18.56
CA TYR A 270 2.31 -7.49 -18.62
C TYR A 270 1.43 -7.28 -17.38
N TYR A 271 1.08 -8.33 -16.65
CA TYR A 271 0.04 -8.25 -15.63
C TYR A 271 0.59 -8.32 -14.20
N TYR A 272 1.71 -9.03 -14.00
CA TYR A 272 2.18 -9.36 -12.67
C TYR A 272 3.53 -8.74 -12.34
N TYR A 273 3.64 -8.19 -11.13
CA TYR A 273 4.93 -7.98 -10.47
C TYR A 273 5.17 -9.15 -9.53
N GLN A 274 6.43 -9.56 -9.39
CA GLN A 274 6.79 -10.62 -8.45
C GLN A 274 7.24 -10.01 -7.13
N ILE A 275 6.68 -10.49 -6.03
CA ILE A 275 6.96 -9.99 -4.68
C ILE A 275 7.50 -11.14 -3.86
N ILE A 276 8.66 -10.92 -3.24
CA ILE A 276 9.37 -11.95 -2.48
C ILE A 276 9.49 -11.48 -1.04
N PHE A 277 8.84 -12.19 -0.13
CA PHE A 277 8.89 -11.96 1.30
C PHE A 277 10.05 -12.73 1.93
N ASN A 278 10.81 -12.04 2.77
CA ASN A 278 11.83 -12.63 3.63
C ASN A 278 11.29 -12.73 5.07
N PRO A 279 10.84 -13.92 5.50
CA PRO A 279 10.22 -14.10 6.81
C PRO A 279 11.21 -14.02 7.98
N ILE A 280 12.52 -14.07 7.73
CA ILE A 280 13.55 -13.96 8.77
C ILE A 280 13.85 -12.49 9.06
N LYS A 281 13.98 -11.69 8.00
CA LYS A 281 14.29 -10.25 8.09
C LYS A 281 13.04 -9.37 8.23
N TYR A 282 11.85 -9.94 8.03
CA TYR A 282 10.59 -9.22 7.90
C TYR A 282 10.68 -8.13 6.83
N THR A 283 11.24 -8.50 5.68
CA THR A 283 11.38 -7.61 4.54
C THR A 283 10.74 -8.16 3.28
N TYR A 284 10.42 -7.29 2.32
CA TYR A 284 9.98 -7.71 1.00
C TYR A 284 10.72 -6.95 -0.11
N VAL A 285 10.85 -7.58 -1.26
CA VAL A 285 11.34 -6.96 -2.50
C VAL A 285 10.31 -7.14 -3.61
N ILE A 286 10.27 -6.19 -4.54
CA ILE A 286 9.39 -6.23 -5.71
C ILE A 286 10.28 -6.23 -6.95
N ASN A 287 10.08 -7.22 -7.80
CA ASN A 287 10.82 -7.39 -9.04
C ASN A 287 9.86 -7.39 -10.23
N GLU A 288 10.36 -6.92 -11.36
CA GLU A 288 9.71 -7.20 -12.64
C GLU A 288 9.60 -8.71 -12.85
N PHE A 289 8.51 -9.12 -13.46
CA PHE A 289 8.30 -10.49 -13.83
C PHE A 289 8.57 -10.66 -15.32
N ASP A 290 9.44 -11.61 -15.66
CA ASP A 290 9.86 -11.87 -17.03
C ASP A 290 9.91 -13.37 -17.29
N THR A 291 8.97 -13.86 -18.09
CA THR A 291 8.85 -15.26 -18.47
C THR A 291 10.08 -15.79 -19.20
N SER A 292 10.83 -14.94 -19.92
CA SER A 292 12.05 -15.35 -20.61
C SER A 292 13.17 -15.74 -19.64
N LEU A 293 13.11 -15.24 -18.40
CA LEU A 293 14.09 -15.50 -17.35
C LEU A 293 13.71 -16.69 -16.45
N TYR A 294 12.66 -17.45 -16.79
CA TYR A 294 12.25 -18.60 -15.96
C TYR A 294 13.35 -19.65 -15.78
N ALA A 295 14.13 -19.93 -16.82
CA ALA A 295 15.18 -20.95 -16.75
C ALA A 295 16.42 -20.50 -15.95
N THR A 296 16.64 -19.19 -15.81
CA THR A 296 17.87 -18.63 -15.21
C THR A 296 17.63 -18.12 -13.80
N THR A 297 16.53 -17.41 -13.57
CA THR A 297 16.23 -16.73 -12.31
C THR A 297 14.81 -17.02 -11.81
N ASN A 298 14.15 -18.09 -12.28
CA ASN A 298 12.75 -18.39 -11.96
C ASN A 298 11.78 -17.24 -12.28
N GLY A 299 12.09 -16.47 -13.33
CA GLY A 299 11.26 -15.37 -13.81
C GLY A 299 11.45 -14.06 -13.04
N ILE A 300 12.47 -14.00 -12.18
CA ILE A 300 12.86 -12.81 -11.44
C ILE A 300 13.63 -11.87 -12.37
N GLY A 301 13.01 -10.74 -12.72
CA GLY A 301 13.65 -9.62 -13.41
C GLY A 301 14.32 -8.63 -12.44
N PRO A 302 14.65 -7.41 -12.91
CA PRO A 302 15.22 -6.35 -12.08
C PRO A 302 14.31 -5.96 -10.90
N GLN A 303 14.93 -5.55 -9.79
CA GLN A 303 14.22 -4.96 -8.65
C GLN A 303 13.70 -3.56 -8.99
N VAL A 304 12.48 -3.25 -8.55
CA VAL A 304 11.77 -1.99 -8.77
C VAL A 304 11.25 -1.40 -7.46
N GLY A 305 10.94 -0.10 -7.48
CA GLY A 305 10.42 0.66 -6.34
C GLY A 305 11.48 1.43 -5.55
N ASP A 306 12.73 1.47 -6.00
CA ASP A 306 13.85 2.03 -5.24
C ASP A 306 13.93 3.56 -5.27
N ALA A 307 13.44 4.20 -6.34
CA ALA A 307 13.41 5.66 -6.50
C ALA A 307 12.20 6.09 -7.35
N PRO A 308 11.77 7.37 -7.29
CA PRO A 308 10.71 7.87 -8.16
C PRO A 308 11.14 7.89 -9.65
N GLY A 309 10.17 7.79 -10.56
CA GLY A 309 10.39 7.80 -12.00
C GLY A 309 10.74 6.42 -12.58
N ILE A 310 11.89 6.29 -13.25
CA ILE A 310 12.22 5.12 -14.08
C ILE A 310 12.30 3.83 -13.24
N THR A 311 12.78 3.91 -12.00
CA THR A 311 12.91 2.74 -11.11
C THR A 311 11.76 2.60 -10.13
N ALA A 312 10.69 3.39 -10.26
CA ALA A 312 9.47 3.21 -9.48
C ALA A 312 8.71 1.95 -9.95
N ILE A 313 7.75 1.49 -9.15
CA ILE A 313 6.80 0.46 -9.57
C ILE A 313 5.78 1.13 -10.47
N ASN A 314 5.86 0.86 -11.76
CA ASN A 314 5.07 1.52 -12.79
C ASN A 314 3.85 0.69 -13.16
N PHE A 315 2.67 1.30 -13.05
CA PHE A 315 1.41 0.74 -13.51
C PHE A 315 0.84 1.62 -14.62
N TYR A 316 0.42 0.99 -15.71
CA TYR A 316 -0.13 1.64 -16.90
C TYR A 316 -1.56 1.15 -17.11
N GLU A 317 -2.50 2.06 -17.29
CA GLU A 317 -3.90 1.68 -17.50
C GLU A 317 -4.05 0.82 -18.77
N TYR A 318 -4.82 -0.25 -18.65
CA TYR A 318 -5.12 -1.15 -19.76
C TYR A 318 -6.40 -0.69 -20.47
N LEU A 319 -6.27 -0.38 -21.75
CA LEU A 319 -7.42 -0.12 -22.62
C LEU A 319 -8.05 -1.45 -23.05
N ASN A 320 -9.30 -1.65 -22.65
CA ASN A 320 -10.10 -2.76 -23.11
C ASN A 320 -10.74 -2.42 -24.47
N PRO A 321 -10.81 -3.38 -25.41
CA PRO A 321 -11.47 -3.17 -26.71
C PRO A 321 -12.97 -2.89 -26.59
#